data_AF-A0A3A6PUJ2-F1
#
_entry.id   AF-A0A3A6PUJ2-F1
#
_cell.length_a   1.000
_cell.length_b   1.000
_cell.length_c   1.000
_cell.angle_alpha   90.00
_cell.angle_beta   90.00
_cell.angle_gamma   90.00
#
_symmetry.space_group_name_H-M   'P 1'
#
loop_
_entity.id
_entity.type
_entity.pdbx_description
1 polymer ?
#
loop_
_entity_poly.entity_id
_entity_poly.type
_entity_poly.pdbx_seq_one_letter_code
_entity_poly.pdbx_strand_id
1 'polypeptide(L)'
;MDERAALRQLAATLPHAGDDAAVVDDTAITTDMLHETTDFPAGTTRYTAGWRSVAASLSDLAAVGANPTAAVAAYADTAFEADALSDFIDGAQAVCAAVDAEYVGGDLDTHSEFTVATTAIGAVDESVDRAGATPGNRVVVTGGFGRSAAALRYFEREAFDAANDRFQFTPRVDAGRALAGSATAMMDSSDGLARSLHQLAEASDCGFAIDRAAVPIADALSEVADDSEDRWEAAVHFGEDFELVATVPADAVADVRAASPTPITEIGRVVEREAGVTVDDEPLADRGYTHG
;
A
#
# COMPACT_ATOMS: atom_id res chain seq x y z
N MET A 1 -11.57 21.59 -6.25
CA MET A 1 -11.70 20.52 -5.24
C MET A 1 -10.50 19.65 -5.46
N ASP A 2 -9.69 19.45 -4.44
CA ASP A 2 -8.60 18.47 -4.51
C ASP A 2 -9.16 17.05 -4.30
N GLU A 3 -8.34 16.03 -4.56
CA GLU A 3 -8.70 14.63 -4.42
C GLU A 3 -9.25 14.31 -3.02
N ARG A 4 -8.58 14.78 -1.97
CA ARG A 4 -8.99 14.59 -0.56
C ARG A 4 -10.40 15.13 -0.29
N ALA A 5 -10.74 16.32 -0.79
CA ALA A 5 -12.08 16.86 -0.63
C ALA A 5 -13.14 16.05 -1.41
N ALA A 6 -12.79 15.48 -2.57
CA ALA A 6 -13.69 14.60 -3.31
C ALA A 6 -13.93 13.28 -2.56
N LEU A 7 -12.88 12.65 -2.03
CA LEU A 7 -12.97 11.42 -1.23
C LEU A 7 -13.83 11.62 0.02
N ARG A 8 -13.64 12.73 0.76
CA ARG A 8 -14.50 13.05 1.92
C ARG A 8 -15.97 13.23 1.53
N GLN A 9 -16.25 13.82 0.38
CA GLN A 9 -17.62 13.96 -0.12
C GLN A 9 -18.25 12.59 -0.44
N LEU A 10 -17.47 11.67 -1.02
CA LEU A 10 -17.92 10.31 -1.31
C LEU A 10 -18.21 9.54 -0.01
N ALA A 11 -17.28 9.54 0.95
CA ALA A 11 -17.44 8.89 2.25
C ALA A 11 -18.63 9.42 3.06
N ALA A 12 -18.96 10.71 2.93
CA ALA A 12 -20.14 11.29 3.55
C ALA A 12 -21.48 10.78 2.97
N THR A 13 -21.46 10.19 1.77
CA THR A 13 -22.66 9.75 1.03
C THR A 13 -22.76 8.23 0.92
N LEU A 14 -21.63 7.55 0.79
CA LEU A 14 -21.54 6.11 0.56
C LEU A 14 -21.08 5.42 1.86
N PRO A 15 -21.92 4.57 2.49
CA PRO A 15 -21.64 4.04 3.83
C PRO A 15 -20.46 3.06 3.90
N HIS A 16 -20.00 2.54 2.75
CA HIS A 16 -18.87 1.60 2.66
C HIS A 16 -17.60 2.27 2.14
N ALA A 17 -17.59 3.59 1.97
CA ALA A 17 -16.43 4.33 1.49
C ALA A 17 -15.69 5.02 2.64
N GLY A 18 -14.35 5.04 2.58
CA GLY A 18 -13.50 5.70 3.59
C GLY A 18 -12.26 4.89 3.94
N ASP A 19 -12.36 3.56 3.82
CA ASP A 19 -11.28 2.59 4.05
C ASP A 19 -10.64 2.11 2.75
N ASP A 20 -9.62 1.26 2.85
CA ASP A 20 -8.84 0.73 1.74
C ASP A 20 -9.67 -0.18 0.81
N ALA A 21 -10.66 -0.89 1.35
CA ALA A 21 -11.63 -1.64 0.56
C ALA A 21 -13.04 -1.49 1.12
N ALA A 22 -14.04 -1.50 0.23
CA ALA A 22 -15.44 -1.53 0.64
C ALA A 22 -15.82 -2.96 1.08
N VAL A 23 -16.26 -3.11 2.33
CA VAL A 23 -16.78 -4.38 2.85
C VAL A 23 -18.31 -4.40 2.74
N VAL A 24 -18.82 -5.34 1.95
CA VAL A 24 -20.25 -5.59 1.74
C VAL A 24 -20.55 -7.04 2.12
N ASP A 25 -21.35 -7.22 3.18
CA ASP A 25 -21.48 -8.52 3.85
C ASP A 25 -20.08 -9.09 4.19
N ASP A 26 -19.77 -10.32 3.77
CA ASP A 26 -18.48 -10.96 4.02
C ASP A 26 -17.50 -10.79 2.83
N THR A 27 -17.71 -9.77 1.98
CA THR A 27 -16.90 -9.53 0.76
C THR A 27 -16.25 -8.15 0.79
N ALA A 28 -14.92 -8.13 0.74
CA ALA A 28 -14.13 -6.92 0.51
C ALA A 28 -13.93 -6.71 -1.00
N ILE A 29 -14.09 -5.46 -1.45
CA ILE A 29 -14.02 -5.07 -2.86
C ILE A 29 -13.23 -3.76 -2.95
N THR A 30 -12.23 -3.73 -3.82
CA THR A 30 -11.47 -2.50 -4.11
C THR A 30 -11.16 -2.37 -5.60
N THR A 31 -10.82 -1.15 -6.03
CA THR A 31 -10.35 -0.88 -7.37
C THR A 31 -9.29 0.22 -7.40
N ASP A 32 -8.19 -0.05 -8.11
CA ASP A 32 -7.14 0.93 -8.41
C ASP A 32 -7.03 1.17 -9.90
N MET A 33 -6.50 2.34 -10.26
CA MET A 33 -6.19 2.70 -11.63
C MET A 33 -4.77 3.20 -11.73
N LEU A 34 -4.02 2.67 -12.71
CA LEU A 34 -2.66 3.09 -13.01
C LEU A 34 -2.56 3.48 -14.49
N HIS A 35 -1.80 4.55 -14.76
CA HIS A 35 -1.50 5.07 -16.08
C HIS A 35 -0.01 4.96 -16.39
N GLU A 36 0.31 4.73 -17.66
CA GLU A 36 1.68 4.65 -18.17
C GLU A 36 2.51 5.88 -17.81
N THR A 37 1.94 7.07 -18.00
CA THR A 37 2.69 8.31 -17.84
C THR A 37 2.95 8.72 -16.39
N THR A 38 2.11 8.29 -15.44
CA THR A 38 2.23 8.66 -14.02
C THR A 38 2.85 7.55 -13.17
N ASP A 39 2.49 6.29 -13.42
CA ASP A 39 2.77 5.20 -12.49
C ASP A 39 3.86 4.23 -12.98
N PHE A 40 4.22 4.29 -14.27
CA PHE A 40 5.18 3.37 -14.87
C PHE A 40 6.38 4.12 -15.47
N PRO A 41 7.52 4.15 -14.75
CA PRO A 41 8.75 4.74 -15.26
C PRO A 41 9.20 4.08 -16.58
N ALA A 42 9.90 4.84 -17.41
CA ALA A 42 10.50 4.32 -18.64
C ALA A 42 11.41 3.11 -18.33
N GLY A 43 11.22 2.02 -19.09
CA GLY A 43 11.91 0.75 -18.88
C GLY A 43 11.17 -0.25 -17.99
N THR A 44 9.99 0.11 -17.47
CA THR A 44 9.09 -0.86 -16.82
C THR A 44 8.63 -1.89 -17.86
N THR A 45 8.80 -3.17 -17.56
CA THR A 45 8.32 -4.25 -18.44
C THR A 45 6.81 -4.42 -18.30
N ARG A 46 6.13 -4.93 -19.34
CA ARG A 46 4.69 -5.21 -19.25
C ARG A 46 4.38 -6.29 -18.21
N TYR A 47 5.29 -7.24 -17.97
CA TYR A 47 5.22 -8.16 -16.84
C TYR A 47 5.19 -7.42 -15.49
N THR A 48 6.14 -6.53 -15.25
CA THR A 48 6.16 -5.75 -14.00
C THR A 48 4.94 -4.85 -13.88
N ALA A 49 4.47 -4.26 -14.99
CA ALA A 49 3.25 -3.47 -15.01
C ALA A 49 2.03 -4.31 -14.62
N GLY A 50 1.86 -5.51 -15.19
CA GLY A 50 0.79 -6.44 -14.83
C GLY A 50 0.85 -6.89 -13.38
N TRP A 51 2.05 -7.23 -12.90
CA TRP A 51 2.28 -7.53 -11.48
C TRP A 51 1.84 -6.37 -10.60
N ARG A 52 2.40 -5.17 -10.80
CA ARG A 52 2.17 -4.02 -9.92
C ARG A 52 0.73 -3.54 -9.93
N SER A 53 0.09 -3.56 -11.10
CA SER A 53 -1.31 -3.11 -11.26
C SER A 53 -2.28 -3.98 -10.48
N VAL A 54 -2.03 -5.28 -10.43
CA VAL A 54 -2.86 -6.21 -9.65
C VAL A 54 -2.46 -6.23 -8.18
N ALA A 55 -1.17 -6.07 -7.89
CA ALA A 55 -0.64 -6.00 -6.53
C ALA A 55 -1.23 -4.86 -5.72
N ALA A 56 -1.44 -3.69 -6.32
CA ALA A 56 -2.04 -2.52 -5.66
C ALA A 56 -3.42 -2.86 -5.06
N SER A 57 -4.36 -3.36 -5.87
CA SER A 57 -5.69 -3.71 -5.35
C SER A 57 -5.70 -4.92 -4.43
N LEU A 58 -4.74 -5.84 -4.57
CA LEU A 58 -4.57 -6.92 -3.59
C LEU A 58 -4.01 -6.43 -2.25
N SER A 59 -3.28 -5.31 -2.24
CA SER A 59 -2.76 -4.66 -1.03
C SER A 59 -3.88 -4.06 -0.20
N ASP A 60 -4.86 -3.41 -0.84
CA ASP A 60 -6.07 -2.92 -0.17
C ASP A 60 -6.84 -4.05 0.55
N LEU A 61 -6.94 -5.23 -0.09
CA LEU A 61 -7.55 -6.39 0.55
C LEU A 61 -6.74 -6.84 1.78
N ALA A 62 -5.41 -6.78 1.73
CA ALA A 62 -4.57 -7.04 2.88
C ALA A 62 -4.78 -6.00 4.00
N ALA A 63 -4.97 -4.73 3.63
CA ALA A 63 -5.17 -3.61 4.55
C ALA A 63 -6.47 -3.70 5.37
N VAL A 64 -7.48 -4.39 4.85
CA VAL A 64 -8.73 -4.68 5.59
C VAL A 64 -8.76 -6.09 6.19
N GLY A 65 -7.68 -6.87 6.09
CA GLY A 65 -7.59 -8.22 6.63
C GLY A 65 -8.33 -9.29 5.83
N ALA A 66 -8.70 -9.00 4.58
CA ALA A 66 -9.41 -9.95 3.73
C ALA A 66 -8.49 -11.05 3.19
N ASN A 67 -9.06 -12.21 2.89
CA ASN A 67 -8.45 -13.27 2.10
C ASN A 67 -8.84 -13.07 0.62
N PRO A 68 -7.92 -12.64 -0.27
CA PRO A 68 -8.21 -12.45 -1.67
C PRO A 68 -8.70 -13.74 -2.32
N THR A 69 -9.57 -13.60 -3.32
CA THR A 69 -10.11 -14.73 -4.08
C THR A 69 -9.87 -14.56 -5.57
N ALA A 70 -10.16 -13.37 -6.11
CA ALA A 70 -9.99 -13.10 -7.52
C ALA A 70 -9.69 -11.63 -7.80
N ALA A 71 -9.02 -11.38 -8.93
CA ALA A 71 -8.84 -10.07 -9.51
C ALA A 71 -9.23 -10.07 -10.99
N VAL A 72 -9.75 -8.93 -11.46
CA VAL A 72 -9.98 -8.63 -12.87
C VAL A 72 -9.37 -7.28 -13.23
N ALA A 73 -9.06 -7.04 -14.50
CA ALA A 73 -8.61 -5.72 -14.94
C ALA A 73 -9.27 -5.25 -16.24
N ALA A 74 -9.67 -3.98 -16.29
CA ALA A 74 -9.91 -3.28 -17.53
C ALA A 74 -8.56 -2.75 -18.04
N TYR A 75 -8.02 -3.41 -19.07
CA TYR A 75 -6.74 -3.07 -19.68
C TYR A 75 -7.00 -2.24 -20.94
N ALA A 76 -6.32 -1.11 -21.07
CA ALA A 76 -6.33 -0.32 -22.27
C ALA A 76 -4.91 0.05 -22.71
N ASP A 77 -4.70 0.08 -24.03
CA ASP A 77 -3.43 0.51 -24.63
C ASP A 77 -3.72 1.23 -25.96
N THR A 78 -2.71 1.86 -26.54
CA THR A 78 -2.75 2.50 -27.87
C THR A 78 -2.89 1.48 -29.00
N ALA A 79 -2.37 0.27 -28.80
CA ALA A 79 -2.49 -0.87 -29.70
C ALA A 79 -2.28 -2.18 -28.93
N PHE A 80 -2.96 -3.26 -29.36
CA PHE A 80 -2.80 -4.58 -28.76
C PHE A 80 -1.65 -5.36 -29.41
N GLU A 81 -0.46 -5.19 -28.86
CA GLU A 81 0.70 -6.02 -29.19
C GLU A 81 0.64 -7.34 -28.41
N ALA A 82 0.64 -8.47 -29.12
CA ALA A 82 0.34 -9.79 -28.52
C ALA A 82 1.31 -10.20 -27.41
N ASP A 83 2.61 -9.94 -27.59
CA ASP A 83 3.64 -10.26 -26.59
C ASP A 83 3.51 -9.38 -25.35
N ALA A 84 3.27 -8.07 -25.53
CA ALA A 84 3.07 -7.12 -24.45
C ALA A 84 1.85 -7.47 -23.58
N LEU A 85 0.73 -7.85 -24.21
CA LEU A 85 -0.47 -8.29 -23.50
C LEU A 85 -0.23 -9.61 -22.76
N SER A 86 0.51 -10.55 -23.38
CA SER A 86 0.85 -11.84 -22.74
C SER A 86 1.73 -11.62 -21.52
N ASP A 87 2.77 -10.79 -21.64
CA ASP A 87 3.66 -10.44 -20.53
C ASP A 87 2.89 -9.81 -19.37
N PHE A 88 1.95 -8.89 -19.66
CA PHE A 88 1.08 -8.30 -18.64
C PHE A 88 0.27 -9.37 -17.90
N ILE A 89 -0.37 -10.29 -18.63
CA ILE A 89 -1.15 -11.37 -18.04
C ILE A 89 -0.27 -12.26 -17.16
N ASP A 90 0.93 -12.60 -17.62
CA ASP A 90 1.88 -13.42 -16.86
C ASP A 90 2.25 -12.76 -15.52
N GLY A 91 2.49 -11.45 -15.52
CA GLY A 91 2.77 -10.68 -14.30
C GLY A 91 1.57 -10.63 -13.34
N ALA A 92 0.37 -10.38 -13.87
CA ALA A 92 -0.88 -10.37 -13.10
C ALA A 92 -1.18 -11.73 -12.47
N GLN A 93 -1.01 -12.83 -13.22
CA GLN A 93 -1.18 -14.18 -12.71
C GLN A 93 -0.15 -14.52 -11.63
N ALA A 94 1.11 -14.10 -11.82
CA ALA A 94 2.17 -14.40 -10.89
C ALA A 94 1.98 -13.74 -9.52
N VAL A 95 1.52 -12.47 -9.47
CA VAL A 95 1.23 -11.82 -8.18
C VAL A 95 0.01 -12.42 -7.49
N CYS A 96 -1.06 -12.75 -8.23
CA CYS A 96 -2.22 -13.43 -7.67
C CYS A 96 -1.82 -14.78 -7.04
N ALA A 97 -1.02 -15.57 -7.76
CA ALA A 97 -0.53 -16.85 -7.26
C ALA A 97 0.36 -16.69 -6.01
N ALA A 98 1.08 -15.58 -5.86
CA ALA A 98 1.92 -15.30 -4.69
C ALA A 98 1.11 -15.06 -3.40
N VAL A 99 -0.20 -14.81 -3.50
CA VAL A 99 -1.10 -14.58 -2.36
C VAL A 99 -2.33 -15.49 -2.39
N ASP A 100 -2.22 -16.64 -3.05
CA ASP A 100 -3.29 -17.65 -3.18
C ASP A 100 -4.61 -17.10 -3.79
N ALA A 101 -4.51 -16.13 -4.70
CA ALA A 101 -5.62 -15.56 -5.48
C ALA A 101 -5.55 -15.98 -6.95
N GLU A 102 -6.58 -15.64 -7.73
CA GLU A 102 -6.62 -15.89 -9.18
C GLU A 102 -6.87 -14.61 -9.99
N TYR A 103 -6.10 -14.40 -11.06
CA TYR A 103 -6.44 -13.40 -12.08
C TYR A 103 -7.42 -14.03 -13.08
N VAL A 104 -8.69 -13.62 -13.04
CA VAL A 104 -9.80 -14.34 -13.71
C VAL A 104 -10.32 -13.67 -14.98
N GLY A 105 -9.74 -12.55 -15.40
CA GLY A 105 -10.05 -11.89 -16.67
C GLY A 105 -10.30 -10.39 -16.53
N GLY A 106 -11.25 -9.86 -17.29
CA GLY A 106 -11.56 -8.43 -17.30
C GLY A 106 -12.04 -7.94 -18.67
N ASP A 107 -11.66 -6.72 -19.03
CA ASP A 107 -12.06 -6.05 -20.28
C ASP A 107 -10.85 -5.47 -21.03
N LEU A 108 -10.98 -5.27 -22.34
CA LEU A 108 -9.95 -4.68 -23.19
C LEU A 108 -10.51 -3.47 -23.94
N ASP A 109 -9.79 -2.34 -23.90
CA ASP A 109 -10.14 -1.13 -24.65
C ASP A 109 -8.93 -0.48 -25.34
N THR A 110 -9.17 0.39 -26.32
CA THR A 110 -8.12 1.24 -26.89
C THR A 110 -8.14 2.61 -26.22
N HIS A 111 -6.98 3.10 -25.79
CA HIS A 111 -6.84 4.40 -25.13
C HIS A 111 -5.65 5.20 -25.70
N SER A 112 -5.41 6.41 -25.19
CA SER A 112 -4.29 7.27 -25.64
C SER A 112 -2.93 6.89 -25.05
N GLU A 113 -2.91 6.04 -24.03
CA GLU A 113 -1.74 5.49 -23.36
C GLU A 113 -2.11 4.14 -22.73
N PHE A 114 -1.13 3.37 -22.29
CA PHE A 114 -1.42 2.21 -21.45
C PHE A 114 -2.08 2.66 -20.13
N THR A 115 -3.25 2.10 -19.83
CA THR A 115 -4.02 2.40 -18.63
C THR A 115 -4.68 1.11 -18.18
N VAL A 116 -4.67 0.87 -16.88
CA VAL A 116 -5.27 -0.33 -16.30
C VAL A 116 -6.04 0.03 -15.06
N ALA A 117 -7.28 -0.43 -14.99
CA ALA A 117 -8.07 -0.40 -13.77
C ALA A 117 -8.26 -1.83 -13.26
N THR A 118 -7.70 -2.14 -12.11
CA THR A 118 -7.83 -3.45 -11.47
C THR A 118 -8.97 -3.41 -10.47
N THR A 119 -9.75 -4.47 -10.40
CA THR A 119 -10.66 -4.74 -9.27
C THR A 119 -10.26 -6.04 -8.62
N ALA A 120 -10.12 -6.04 -7.29
CA ALA A 120 -9.86 -7.24 -6.50
C ALA A 120 -11.01 -7.51 -5.53
N ILE A 121 -11.31 -8.79 -5.29
CA ILE A 121 -12.31 -9.24 -4.33
C ILE A 121 -11.75 -10.29 -3.38
N GLY A 122 -12.17 -10.23 -2.12
CA GLY A 122 -11.75 -11.17 -1.08
C GLY A 122 -12.86 -11.47 -0.08
N ALA A 123 -12.77 -12.62 0.57
CA ALA A 123 -13.62 -12.96 1.70
C ALA A 123 -13.05 -12.32 2.97
N VAL A 124 -13.91 -11.76 3.81
CA VAL A 124 -13.50 -11.14 5.08
C VAL A 124 -14.44 -11.61 6.18
N ASP A 125 -13.88 -12.18 7.24
CA ASP A 125 -14.63 -12.61 8.44
C ASP A 125 -14.71 -11.46 9.46
N GLU A 126 -13.60 -10.77 9.67
CA GLU A 126 -13.46 -9.60 10.54
C GLU A 126 -12.62 -8.57 9.79
N SER A 127 -13.23 -7.43 9.46
CA SER A 127 -12.55 -6.34 8.78
C SER A 127 -11.89 -5.40 9.78
N VAL A 128 -10.79 -4.79 9.35
CA VAL A 128 -10.16 -3.69 10.07
C VAL A 128 -10.34 -2.41 9.27
N ASP A 129 -10.88 -1.39 9.92
CA ASP A 129 -11.07 -0.08 9.33
C ASP A 129 -9.85 0.82 9.64
N ARG A 130 -9.74 1.97 8.98
CA ARG A 130 -8.77 3.03 9.28
C ARG A 130 -9.06 3.72 10.61
N ALA A 131 -10.29 3.61 11.10
CA ALA A 131 -10.75 4.20 12.34
C ALA A 131 -10.75 3.17 13.48
N GLY A 132 -10.22 3.56 14.64
CA GLY A 132 -10.27 2.76 15.87
C GLY A 132 -8.99 2.78 16.69
N ALA A 133 -7.94 3.45 16.21
CA ALA A 133 -6.73 3.69 16.99
C ALA A 133 -7.06 4.49 18.25
N THR A 134 -6.53 4.06 19.40
CA THR A 134 -6.77 4.72 20.69
C THR A 134 -5.46 4.99 21.43
N PRO A 135 -5.32 6.11 22.18
CA PRO A 135 -4.13 6.41 22.96
C PRO A 135 -3.67 5.22 23.81
N GLY A 136 -2.38 4.88 23.70
CA GLY A 136 -1.79 3.71 24.34
C GLY A 136 -1.70 2.46 23.46
N ASN A 137 -2.40 2.39 22.33
CA ASN A 137 -2.09 1.40 21.29
C ASN A 137 -0.67 1.62 20.75
N ARG A 138 -0.08 0.56 20.19
CA ARG A 138 1.23 0.56 19.53
C ARG A 138 1.06 0.72 18.05
N VAL A 139 1.89 1.54 17.44
CA VAL A 139 1.96 1.67 15.98
C VAL A 139 2.95 0.63 15.49
N VAL A 140 2.48 -0.25 14.62
CA VAL A 140 3.27 -1.34 14.03
C VAL A 140 3.22 -1.25 12.51
N VAL A 141 4.29 -1.70 11.86
CA VAL A 141 4.40 -1.74 10.40
C VAL A 141 4.97 -3.06 9.91
N THR A 142 4.65 -3.45 8.69
CA THR A 142 5.30 -4.58 8.02
C THR A 142 6.54 -4.14 7.24
N GLY A 143 7.44 -5.10 6.99
CA GLY A 143 8.52 -4.96 6.00
C GLY A 143 9.40 -3.73 6.21
N GLY A 144 9.82 -3.09 5.11
CA GLY A 144 10.70 -1.92 5.17
C GLY A 144 10.38 -0.92 4.06
N PHE A 145 10.43 0.36 4.40
CA PHE A 145 9.96 1.45 3.54
C PHE A 145 11.04 2.00 2.60
N GLY A 146 10.63 2.56 1.47
CA GLY A 146 11.48 3.19 0.45
C GLY A 146 11.95 2.25 -0.67
N ARG A 147 11.31 1.09 -0.83
CA ARG A 147 11.62 0.15 -1.89
C ARG A 147 11.22 0.70 -3.26
N SER A 148 10.04 1.29 -3.38
CA SER A 148 9.59 1.92 -4.63
C SER A 148 10.43 3.15 -4.98
N ALA A 149 10.81 3.94 -3.97
CA ALA A 149 11.76 5.05 -4.14
C ALA A 149 13.11 4.58 -4.69
N ALA A 150 13.62 3.46 -4.17
CA ALA A 150 14.85 2.87 -4.68
C ALA A 150 14.69 2.40 -6.13
N ALA A 151 13.58 1.71 -6.45
CA ALA A 151 13.30 1.23 -7.80
C ALA A 151 13.32 2.37 -8.83
N LEU A 152 12.71 3.52 -8.52
CA LEU A 152 12.75 4.71 -9.39
C LEU A 152 14.18 5.16 -9.69
N ARG A 153 15.04 5.20 -8.68
CA ARG A 153 16.46 5.60 -8.87
C ARG A 153 17.22 4.61 -9.73
N TYR A 154 16.86 3.32 -9.73
CA TYR A 154 17.42 2.36 -10.68
C TYR A 154 16.87 2.55 -12.10
N PHE A 155 15.59 2.90 -12.27
CA PHE A 155 15.04 3.27 -13.58
C PHE A 155 15.74 4.49 -14.17
N GLU A 156 15.95 5.54 -13.37
CA GLU A 156 16.70 6.75 -13.78
C GLU A 156 18.14 6.46 -14.20
N ARG A 157 18.75 5.44 -13.60
CA ARG A 157 20.11 4.96 -13.93
C ARG A 157 20.13 3.95 -15.08
N GLU A 158 18.97 3.71 -15.73
CA GLU A 158 18.78 2.72 -16.80
C GLU A 158 19.15 1.28 -16.39
N ALA A 159 19.14 0.98 -15.09
CA ALA A 159 19.41 -0.34 -14.54
C ALA A 159 18.12 -1.18 -14.47
N PHE A 160 17.48 -1.36 -15.62
CA PHE A 160 16.09 -1.82 -15.73
C PHE A 160 15.81 -3.16 -15.05
N ASP A 161 16.70 -4.14 -15.14
CA ASP A 161 16.48 -5.44 -14.50
C ASP A 161 16.39 -5.30 -12.97
N ALA A 162 17.32 -4.55 -12.36
CA ALA A 162 17.34 -4.30 -10.92
C ALA A 162 16.17 -3.39 -10.48
N ALA A 163 15.76 -2.47 -11.34
CA ALA A 163 14.62 -1.59 -11.12
C ALA A 163 13.31 -2.37 -11.09
N ASN A 164 13.04 -3.18 -12.13
CA ASN A 164 11.84 -4.02 -12.23
C ASN A 164 11.74 -5.02 -11.07
N ASP A 165 12.85 -5.69 -10.71
CA ASP A 165 12.90 -6.57 -9.54
C ASP A 165 12.49 -5.85 -8.25
N ARG A 166 12.92 -4.60 -8.06
CA ARG A 166 12.56 -3.76 -6.90
C ARG A 166 11.20 -3.08 -7.02
N PHE A 167 10.57 -3.10 -8.18
CA PHE A 167 9.28 -2.46 -8.40
C PHE A 167 8.11 -3.45 -8.19
N GLN A 168 8.36 -4.76 -8.32
CA GLN A 168 7.40 -5.84 -8.04
C GLN A 168 7.31 -6.15 -6.54
N PHE A 169 6.25 -5.82 -5.83
CA PHE A 169 6.09 -6.18 -4.40
C PHE A 169 5.06 -7.28 -4.20
N THR A 170 5.21 -8.08 -3.14
CA THR A 170 4.18 -9.05 -2.76
C THR A 170 3.22 -8.39 -1.77
N PRO A 171 1.91 -8.31 -2.08
CA PRO A 171 0.91 -7.76 -1.17
C PRO A 171 0.94 -8.49 0.18
N ARG A 172 0.80 -7.75 1.29
CA ARG A 172 1.00 -8.26 2.65
C ARG A 172 -0.20 -9.03 3.21
N VAL A 173 -0.85 -9.84 2.38
CA VAL A 173 -2.11 -10.54 2.69
C VAL A 173 -2.06 -11.35 3.99
N ASP A 174 -1.08 -12.24 4.13
CA ASP A 174 -0.96 -13.06 5.34
C ASP A 174 -0.68 -12.22 6.59
N ALA A 175 0.08 -11.13 6.45
CA ALA A 175 0.34 -10.22 7.57
C ALA A 175 -0.92 -9.43 7.95
N GLY A 176 -1.68 -8.96 6.96
CA GLY A 176 -2.97 -8.27 7.16
C GLY A 176 -3.97 -9.17 7.86
N ARG A 177 -4.10 -10.43 7.43
CA ARG A 177 -4.95 -11.44 8.09
C ARG A 177 -4.49 -11.76 9.51
N ALA A 178 -3.17 -11.83 9.74
CA ALA A 178 -2.63 -12.03 11.09
C ALA A 178 -2.88 -10.82 12.02
N LEU A 179 -2.85 -9.61 11.46
CA LEU A 179 -3.17 -8.38 12.17
C LEU A 179 -4.67 -8.23 12.45
N ALA A 180 -5.54 -8.70 11.55
CA ALA A 180 -6.98 -8.48 11.60
C ALA A 180 -7.63 -8.79 12.96
N GLY A 181 -7.21 -9.88 13.61
CA GLY A 181 -7.75 -10.27 14.92
C GLY A 181 -7.27 -9.44 16.12
N SER A 182 -6.45 -8.42 15.92
CA SER A 182 -5.90 -7.59 17.01
C SER A 182 -5.68 -6.12 16.65
N ALA A 183 -5.66 -5.78 15.36
CA ALA A 183 -5.52 -4.42 14.90
C ALA A 183 -6.76 -3.60 15.28
N THR A 184 -6.51 -2.41 15.79
CA THR A 184 -7.53 -1.42 16.12
C THR A 184 -7.74 -0.41 14.99
N ALA A 185 -6.73 -0.23 14.14
CA ALA A 185 -6.82 0.47 12.87
C ALA A 185 -5.73 -0.06 11.94
N MET A 186 -5.98 -0.07 10.63
CA MET A 186 -5.00 -0.54 9.64
C MET A 186 -5.23 0.15 8.30
N MET A 187 -4.14 0.34 7.55
CA MET A 187 -4.16 0.66 6.12
C MET A 187 -2.86 0.19 5.47
N ASP A 188 -2.77 0.21 4.14
CA ASP A 188 -1.49 0.07 3.46
C ASP A 188 -0.82 1.43 3.20
N SER A 189 0.46 1.39 2.83
CA SER A 189 1.24 2.59 2.54
C SER A 189 1.43 2.81 1.04
N SER A 190 0.36 3.31 0.42
CA SER A 190 0.33 3.74 -0.99
C SER A 190 0.87 5.15 -1.22
N ASP A 191 0.62 6.09 -0.30
CA ASP A 191 1.12 7.47 -0.42
C ASP A 191 2.39 7.77 0.41
N GLY A 192 2.85 6.80 1.19
CA GLY A 192 4.02 6.89 2.06
C GLY A 192 3.67 6.93 3.54
N LEU A 193 4.62 6.49 4.38
CA LEU A 193 4.39 6.27 5.81
C LEU A 193 3.85 7.52 6.51
N ALA A 194 4.40 8.70 6.22
CA ALA A 194 3.90 9.93 6.83
C ALA A 194 2.43 10.17 6.48
N ARG A 195 2.05 10.01 5.22
CA ARG A 195 0.66 10.19 4.77
C ARG A 195 -0.27 9.18 5.44
N SER A 196 0.11 7.91 5.47
CA SER A 196 -0.67 6.85 6.13
C SER A 196 -0.90 7.16 7.61
N LEU A 197 0.14 7.61 8.33
CA LEU A 197 0.04 8.02 9.73
C LEU A 197 -0.93 9.20 9.91
N HIS A 198 -0.91 10.20 9.03
CA HIS A 198 -1.87 11.31 9.10
C HIS A 198 -3.31 10.88 8.79
N GLN A 199 -3.50 9.98 7.82
CA GLN A 199 -4.82 9.45 7.46
C GLN A 199 -5.42 8.62 8.60
N LEU A 200 -4.66 7.69 9.18
CA LEU A 200 -5.09 6.92 10.35
C LEU A 200 -5.38 7.82 11.56
N ALA A 201 -4.54 8.83 11.80
CA ALA A 201 -4.75 9.80 12.88
C ALA A 201 -6.03 10.63 12.69
N GLU A 202 -6.31 11.07 11.45
CA GLU A 202 -7.55 11.79 11.10
C GLU A 202 -8.78 10.90 11.29
N ALA A 203 -8.73 9.67 10.77
CA ALA A 203 -9.84 8.71 10.86
C ALA A 203 -10.14 8.27 12.31
N SER A 204 -9.11 8.19 13.15
CA SER A 204 -9.21 7.73 14.54
C SER A 204 -9.31 8.85 15.58
N ASP A 205 -9.33 10.12 15.18
CA ASP A 205 -9.41 11.28 16.10
C ASP A 205 -8.28 11.29 17.16
N CYS A 206 -7.05 10.94 16.76
CA CYS A 206 -5.90 10.79 17.66
C CYS A 206 -4.59 11.38 17.07
N GLY A 207 -3.47 11.20 17.76
CA GLY A 207 -2.11 11.50 17.27
C GLY A 207 -1.18 10.29 17.34
N PHE A 208 0.01 10.39 16.75
CA PHE A 208 1.04 9.34 16.78
C PHE A 208 2.40 9.91 17.16
N ALA A 209 3.10 9.20 18.05
CA ALA A 209 4.48 9.49 18.41
C ALA A 209 5.38 8.35 17.92
N ILE A 210 6.18 8.63 16.89
CA ILE A 210 7.04 7.68 16.18
C ILE A 210 8.49 7.84 16.63
N ASP A 211 9.19 6.73 16.77
CA ASP A 211 10.64 6.66 16.99
C ASP A 211 11.34 6.47 15.64
N ARG A 212 12.14 7.46 15.22
CA ARG A 212 12.86 7.43 13.94
C ARG A 212 13.75 6.20 13.82
N ALA A 213 14.39 5.79 14.90
CA ALA A 213 15.34 4.68 14.90
C ALA A 213 14.65 3.31 14.78
N ALA A 214 13.34 3.24 15.07
CA ALA A 214 12.55 2.02 14.98
C ALA A 214 11.97 1.79 13.58
N VAL A 215 11.82 2.83 12.75
CA VAL A 215 11.24 2.70 11.40
C VAL A 215 12.14 1.82 10.51
N PRO A 216 11.63 0.69 9.99
CA PRO A 216 12.43 -0.17 9.13
C PRO A 216 12.56 0.47 7.74
N ILE A 217 13.79 0.75 7.33
CA ILE A 217 14.09 1.29 6.00
C ILE A 217 14.63 0.19 5.10
N ALA A 218 14.05 0.03 3.91
CA ALA A 218 14.45 -0.95 2.92
C ALA A 218 15.97 -0.88 2.63
N ASP A 219 16.62 -2.05 2.61
CA ASP A 219 18.05 -2.15 2.30
C ASP A 219 18.37 -1.67 0.89
N ALA A 220 17.40 -1.73 -0.03
CA ALA A 220 17.52 -1.23 -1.40
C ALA A 220 17.90 0.25 -1.47
N LEU A 221 17.56 1.05 -0.45
CA LEU A 221 17.98 2.47 -0.39
C LEU A 221 19.46 2.64 -0.08
N SER A 222 20.14 1.67 0.52
CA SER A 222 21.55 1.81 0.90
C SER A 222 22.51 2.02 -0.27
N GLU A 223 22.14 1.56 -1.47
CA GLU A 223 22.94 1.67 -2.69
C GLU A 223 22.63 2.92 -3.53
N VAL A 224 21.50 3.57 -3.27
CA VAL A 224 20.95 4.64 -4.11
C VAL A 224 20.70 5.95 -3.37
N ALA A 225 20.71 5.94 -2.04
CA ALA A 225 20.63 7.13 -1.21
C ALA A 225 21.98 7.86 -1.14
N ASP A 226 21.92 9.18 -1.17
CA ASP A 226 23.12 10.03 -1.09
C ASP A 226 23.67 10.08 0.34
N ASP A 227 22.77 10.17 1.32
CA ASP A 227 23.08 10.17 2.75
C ASP A 227 21.92 9.62 3.60
N SER A 228 22.04 9.69 4.92
CA SER A 228 21.04 9.19 5.86
C SER A 228 19.73 9.99 5.87
N GLU A 229 19.77 11.27 5.50
CA GLU A 229 18.59 12.13 5.47
C GLU A 229 17.81 11.88 4.17
N ASP A 230 18.49 11.81 3.04
CA ASP A 230 17.88 11.39 1.78
C ASP A 230 17.27 9.99 1.88
N ARG A 231 17.95 9.05 2.57
CA ARG A 231 17.41 7.72 2.87
C ARG A 231 16.13 7.78 3.71
N TRP A 232 16.06 8.68 4.68
CA TRP A 232 14.87 8.87 5.52
C TRP A 232 13.72 9.49 4.74
N GLU A 233 13.98 10.56 3.99
CA GLU A 233 12.98 11.23 3.15
C GLU A 233 12.38 10.25 2.13
N ALA A 234 13.22 9.44 1.47
CA ALA A 234 12.76 8.43 0.51
C ALA A 234 11.91 7.32 1.16
N ALA A 235 12.20 6.93 2.40
CA ALA A 235 11.42 5.91 3.10
C ALA A 235 10.07 6.45 3.61
N VAL A 236 10.04 7.68 4.09
CA VAL A 236 8.89 8.19 4.85
C VAL A 236 7.88 8.93 3.98
N HIS A 237 8.33 9.55 2.90
CA HIS A 237 7.50 10.48 2.11
C HIS A 237 7.31 10.09 0.65
N PHE A 238 7.94 9.02 0.16
CA PHE A 238 7.83 8.63 -1.25
C PHE A 238 6.51 7.91 -1.55
N GLY A 239 6.24 6.79 -0.88
CA GLY A 239 5.02 6.00 -1.07
C GLY A 239 5.18 4.76 -1.94
N GLU A 240 4.04 4.17 -2.23
CA GLU A 240 3.86 2.95 -3.00
C GLU A 240 4.74 1.78 -2.53
N ASP A 241 5.00 1.71 -1.23
CA ASP A 241 5.70 0.57 -0.64
C ASP A 241 4.74 -0.57 -0.31
N PHE A 242 3.44 -0.26 -0.13
CA PHE A 242 2.37 -1.22 0.13
C PHE A 242 2.64 -2.11 1.35
N GLU A 243 3.46 -1.59 2.27
CA GLU A 243 3.59 -2.13 3.62
C GLU A 243 2.38 -1.70 4.45
N LEU A 244 1.94 -2.56 5.36
CA LEU A 244 0.83 -2.25 6.24
C LEU A 244 1.30 -1.35 7.38
N VAL A 245 0.46 -0.37 7.70
CA VAL A 245 0.58 0.51 8.87
C VAL A 245 -0.64 0.25 9.74
N ALA A 246 -0.43 -0.25 10.95
CA ALA A 246 -1.51 -0.66 11.84
C ALA A 246 -1.29 -0.19 13.27
N THR A 247 -2.38 -0.13 14.04
CA THR A 247 -2.32 0.03 15.49
C THR A 247 -2.83 -1.22 16.18
N VAL A 248 -2.18 -1.63 17.28
CA VAL A 248 -2.58 -2.82 18.06
C VAL A 248 -2.53 -2.51 19.57
N PRO A 249 -3.28 -3.22 20.42
CA PRO A 249 -3.07 -3.17 21.86
C PRO A 249 -1.63 -3.56 22.24
N ALA A 250 -1.09 -2.95 23.30
CA ALA A 250 0.31 -3.14 23.69
C ALA A 250 0.65 -4.59 24.09
N ASP A 251 -0.33 -5.33 24.61
CA ASP A 251 -0.21 -6.75 24.95
C ASP A 251 -0.34 -7.68 23.74
N ALA A 252 -0.88 -7.21 22.61
CA ALA A 252 -1.03 -7.99 21.37
C ALA A 252 0.22 -7.98 20.48
N VAL A 253 1.17 -7.07 20.69
CA VAL A 253 2.37 -6.90 19.82
C VAL A 253 3.17 -8.19 19.65
N ALA A 254 3.34 -8.96 20.73
CA ALA A 254 4.10 -10.21 20.69
C ALA A 254 3.38 -11.28 19.85
N ASP A 255 2.05 -11.35 19.95
CA ASP A 255 1.24 -12.36 19.28
C ASP A 255 1.15 -12.07 17.78
N VAL A 256 0.90 -10.82 17.38
CA VAL A 256 0.86 -10.46 15.94
C VAL A 256 2.22 -10.68 15.27
N ARG A 257 3.33 -10.37 15.97
CA ARG A 257 4.69 -10.66 15.48
C ARG A 257 4.94 -12.15 15.27
N ALA A 258 4.39 -13.00 16.13
CA ALA A 258 4.56 -14.45 16.03
C ALA A 258 3.66 -15.06 14.95
N ALA A 259 2.50 -14.46 14.67
CA ALA A 259 1.53 -14.93 13.71
C ALA A 259 1.85 -14.51 12.25
N SER A 260 2.52 -13.38 12.06
CA SER A 260 2.83 -12.87 10.71
C SER A 260 4.08 -13.52 10.10
N PRO A 261 4.02 -13.96 8.83
CA PRO A 261 5.21 -14.41 8.10
C PRO A 261 6.13 -13.24 7.69
N THR A 262 5.57 -12.03 7.58
CA THR A 262 6.34 -10.80 7.32
C THR A 262 6.73 -10.16 8.65
N PRO A 263 7.97 -9.69 8.83
CA PRO A 263 8.38 -9.00 10.06
C PRO A 263 7.45 -7.82 10.39
N ILE A 264 6.97 -7.79 11.64
CA ILE A 264 6.19 -6.69 12.20
C ILE A 264 7.06 -5.90 13.19
N THR A 265 7.27 -4.62 12.89
CA THR A 265 8.11 -3.72 13.68
C THR A 265 7.23 -2.72 14.43
N GLU A 266 7.43 -2.57 15.73
CA GLU A 266 6.79 -1.48 16.49
C GLU A 266 7.62 -0.22 16.28
N ILE A 267 7.00 0.82 15.75
CA ILE A 267 7.66 2.08 15.41
C ILE A 267 7.25 3.24 16.30
N GLY A 268 6.26 3.04 17.17
CA GLY A 268 5.74 4.11 17.99
C GLY A 268 4.48 3.75 18.76
N ARG A 269 3.75 4.79 19.15
CA ARG A 269 2.51 4.65 19.93
C ARG A 269 1.48 5.69 19.54
N VAL A 270 0.23 5.37 19.81
CA VAL A 270 -0.90 6.28 19.70
C VAL A 270 -0.94 7.19 20.92
N VAL A 271 -1.17 8.47 20.67
CA VAL A 271 -1.23 9.56 21.66
C VAL A 271 -2.48 10.40 21.46
N GLU A 272 -2.75 11.30 22.39
CA GLU A 272 -3.87 12.25 22.30
C GLU A 272 -3.77 13.11 21.03
N ARG A 273 -4.91 13.50 20.46
CA ARG A 273 -5.00 14.28 19.22
C ARG A 273 -4.18 15.56 19.25
N GLU A 274 -4.12 16.24 20.39
CA GLU A 274 -3.44 17.51 20.56
C GLU A 274 -1.92 17.41 20.38
N ALA A 275 -1.34 16.21 20.52
CA ALA A 275 0.07 15.98 20.26
C ALA A 275 0.41 15.93 18.76
N GLY A 276 -0.59 15.67 17.90
CA GLY A 276 -0.40 15.51 16.46
C GLY A 276 0.39 14.26 16.08
N VAL A 277 0.93 14.25 14.86
CA VAL A 277 1.84 13.19 14.37
C VAL A 277 3.27 13.70 14.45
N THR A 278 4.12 13.01 15.22
CA THR A 278 5.51 13.40 15.48
C THR A 278 6.48 12.25 15.25
N VAL A 279 7.72 12.60 14.93
CA VAL A 279 8.88 11.72 14.93
C VAL A 279 9.92 12.33 15.86
N ASP A 280 10.38 11.58 16.86
CA ASP A 280 11.35 12.06 17.87
C ASP A 280 10.95 13.41 18.49
N ASP A 281 9.66 13.56 18.82
CA ASP A 281 9.03 14.77 19.36
C ASP A 281 8.98 15.99 18.41
N GLU A 282 9.45 15.86 17.17
CA GLU A 282 9.33 16.88 16.12
C GLU A 282 8.12 16.61 15.22
N PRO A 283 7.40 17.63 14.72
CA PRO A 283 6.26 17.43 13.83
C PRO A 283 6.64 16.69 12.55
N LEU A 284 5.93 15.60 12.24
CA LEU A 284 6.05 14.91 10.96
C LEU A 284 5.12 15.58 9.94
N ALA A 285 5.69 16.15 8.88
CA ALA A 285 4.90 16.83 7.86
C ALA A 285 3.98 15.84 7.11
N ASP A 286 2.72 16.23 6.89
CA ASP A 286 1.74 15.49 6.08
C ASP A 286 2.08 15.61 4.58
N ARG A 287 3.16 14.93 4.20
CA ARG A 287 3.69 14.80 2.83
C ARG A 287 3.67 13.33 2.40
N GLY A 288 3.50 13.13 1.11
CA GLY A 288 3.40 11.84 0.45
C GLY A 288 3.11 12.06 -1.03
N TYR A 289 2.89 10.98 -1.77
CA TYR A 289 2.32 11.05 -3.11
C TYR A 289 0.95 11.77 -3.08
N THR A 290 0.57 12.40 -4.20
CA THR A 290 -0.72 13.08 -4.38
C THR A 290 -1.02 13.12 -5.87
N HIS A 291 -2.20 12.66 -6.28
CA HIS A 291 -2.61 12.72 -7.68
C HIS A 291 -2.86 14.20 -8.08
N GLY A 292 -2.18 14.68 -9.13
CA GLY A 292 -2.44 16.01 -9.72
C GLY A 292 -1.21 16.85 -10.02
#